data_AF-A0A4R5GX68-F1
#
_entry.id   AF-A0A4R5GX68-F1
#
_cell.length_a   1.000
_cell.length_b   1.000
_cell.length_c   1.000
_cell.angle_alpha   90.00
_cell.angle_beta   90.00
_cell.angle_gamma   90.00
#
_symmetry.space_group_name_H-M   'P 1'
#
loop_
_entity.id
_entity.type
_entity.pdbx_description
1 polymer ?
#
loop_
_entity_poly.entity_id
_entity_poly.type
_entity_poly.pdbx_seq_one_letter_code
_entity_poly.pdbx_strand_id
1 'polypeptide(L)'
;MLKRIFSFLKQIPLALRYGVLLAVALIIVKTLEYQLFSYRLNMELYTGLIAAFFMLIGLAFSLGWFSMQSKRQKRDADSNTPKEALTAKEIKLLQGLENGLTNQQLADTHCLSVNTIKTHLKSLYRKLDVSNRSEAVAKAKKWALI
;
A
#
# COMPACT_ATOMS: atom_id res chain seq x y z
N MET A 1 -4.70 -46.96 53.64
CA MET A 1 -3.64 -46.44 52.74
C MET A 1 -3.13 -45.03 53.12
N LEU A 2 -3.97 -44.09 53.56
CA LEU A 2 -3.55 -42.71 53.93
C LEU A 2 -2.45 -42.63 55.01
N LYS A 3 -2.49 -43.49 56.04
CA LYS A 3 -1.51 -43.45 57.14
C LYS A 3 -0.07 -43.77 56.69
N ARG A 4 0.10 -44.59 55.65
CA ARG A 4 1.43 -44.98 55.13
C ARG A 4 2.09 -43.85 54.33
N ILE A 5 1.29 -43.02 53.68
CA ILE A 5 1.76 -41.83 52.94
C ILE A 5 2.27 -40.77 53.93
N PHE A 6 1.55 -40.57 55.04
CA PHE A 6 1.91 -39.58 56.06
C PHE A 6 3.23 -39.90 56.78
N SER A 7 3.54 -41.19 57.01
CA SER A 7 4.82 -41.60 57.60
C SER A 7 6.00 -41.42 56.65
N PHE A 8 5.79 -41.61 55.34
CA PHE A 8 6.80 -41.34 54.31
C PHE A 8 7.10 -39.83 54.21
N LEU A 9 6.10 -38.96 54.34
CA LEU A 9 6.34 -37.51 54.39
C LEU A 9 7.26 -37.11 55.56
N LYS A 10 7.25 -37.84 56.69
CA LYS A 10 8.04 -37.54 57.89
C LYS A 10 9.54 -37.90 57.77
N GLN A 11 9.95 -38.69 56.78
CA GLN A 11 11.37 -39.02 56.52
C GLN A 11 12.07 -38.07 55.54
N ILE A 12 11.30 -37.23 54.85
CA ILE A 12 11.82 -36.30 53.85
C ILE A 12 12.64 -35.17 54.53
N PRO A 13 13.85 -34.82 54.04
CA PRO A 13 14.65 -33.72 54.59
C PRO A 13 13.88 -32.40 54.53
N LEU A 14 14.04 -31.56 55.55
CA LEU A 14 13.25 -30.33 55.72
C LEU A 14 13.22 -29.47 54.44
N ALA A 15 14.36 -29.34 53.75
CA ALA A 15 14.49 -28.61 52.50
C ALA A 15 13.51 -29.07 51.40
N LEU A 16 13.26 -30.38 51.30
CA LEU A 16 12.39 -30.93 50.26
C LEU A 16 10.90 -30.73 50.61
N ARG A 17 10.54 -30.70 51.90
CA ARG A 17 9.17 -30.34 52.34
C ARG A 17 8.85 -28.88 52.04
N TYR A 18 9.77 -27.98 52.36
CA TYR A 18 9.63 -26.57 52.01
C TYR A 18 9.63 -26.36 50.50
N GLY A 19 10.42 -27.13 49.74
CA GLY A 19 10.41 -27.10 48.28
C GLY A 19 9.06 -27.51 47.68
N VAL A 20 8.45 -28.59 48.16
CA VAL A 20 7.11 -29.02 47.71
C VAL A 20 6.05 -27.98 48.08
N LEU A 21 6.11 -27.42 49.29
CA LEU A 21 5.18 -26.38 49.73
C LEU A 21 5.31 -25.10 48.90
N LEU A 22 6.54 -24.68 48.57
CA LEU A 22 6.81 -23.54 47.71
C LEU A 22 6.31 -23.78 46.28
N ALA A 23 6.55 -24.98 45.71
CA ALA A 23 6.07 -25.33 44.38
C ALA A 23 4.54 -25.28 44.31
N VAL A 24 3.85 -25.81 45.33
CA VAL A 24 2.39 -25.73 45.44
C VAL A 24 1.92 -24.29 45.59
N ALA A 25 2.57 -23.48 46.43
CA ALA A 25 2.25 -22.06 46.59
C ALA A 25 2.42 -21.27 45.29
N LEU A 26 3.51 -21.50 44.54
CA LEU A 26 3.76 -20.86 43.26
C LEU A 26 2.75 -21.28 42.19
N ILE A 27 2.36 -22.56 42.16
CA ILE A 27 1.31 -23.05 41.26
C ILE A 27 -0.01 -22.37 41.59
N ILE A 28 -0.38 -22.28 42.87
CA ILE A 28 -1.60 -21.59 43.31
C ILE A 28 -1.57 -20.11 42.93
N VAL A 29 -0.44 -19.41 43.16
CA VAL A 29 -0.27 -18.00 42.79
C VAL A 29 -0.38 -17.83 41.28
N LYS A 30 0.30 -18.67 40.47
CA LYS A 30 0.21 -18.65 39.00
C LYS A 30 -1.19 -18.95 38.48
N THR A 31 -1.90 -19.89 39.11
CA THR A 31 -3.27 -20.24 38.74
C THR A 31 -4.23 -19.11 39.12
N LEU A 32 -4.04 -18.46 40.27
CA LEU A 32 -4.78 -17.28 40.70
C LEU A 32 -4.49 -16.08 39.79
N GLU A 33 -3.23 -15.85 39.42
CA GLU A 33 -2.86 -14.82 38.43
C GLU A 33 -3.50 -15.13 37.08
N TYR A 34 -3.46 -16.37 36.60
CA TYR A 34 -4.08 -16.77 35.35
C TYR A 34 -5.61 -16.58 35.40
N GLN A 35 -6.25 -16.93 36.52
CA GLN A 35 -7.69 -16.72 36.71
C GLN A 35 -8.06 -15.23 36.87
N LEU A 36 -7.27 -14.44 37.60
CA LEU A 36 -7.49 -12.99 37.75
C LEU A 36 -7.20 -12.22 36.45
N PHE A 37 -6.14 -12.58 35.74
CA PHE A 37 -5.74 -11.96 34.48
C PHE A 37 -6.71 -12.35 33.35
N SER A 38 -7.13 -13.61 33.28
CA SER A 38 -8.11 -14.08 32.30
C SER A 38 -9.55 -13.62 32.59
N TYR A 39 -9.88 -13.20 33.83
CA TYR A 39 -11.24 -12.75 34.19
C TYR A 39 -11.39 -11.21 34.24
N ARG A 40 -10.31 -10.42 34.25
CA ARG A 40 -10.38 -8.95 34.18
C ARG A 40 -9.90 -8.34 32.87
N LEU A 41 -9.19 -9.07 32.01
CA LEU A 41 -8.75 -8.60 30.70
C LEU A 41 -9.06 -9.66 29.63
N ASN A 42 -10.34 -9.70 29.22
CA ASN A 42 -10.84 -10.58 28.17
C ASN A 42 -10.01 -10.41 26.89
N MET A 43 -9.55 -11.52 26.30
CA MET A 43 -8.82 -11.54 25.02
C MET A 43 -9.56 -10.79 23.89
N GLU A 44 -10.89 -10.67 23.99
CA GLU A 44 -11.74 -9.88 23.10
C GLU A 44 -11.38 -8.38 23.12
N LEU A 45 -11.01 -7.82 24.28
CA LEU A 45 -10.60 -6.41 24.40
C LEU A 45 -9.24 -6.17 23.74
N TYR A 46 -8.33 -7.14 23.82
CA TYR A 46 -7.01 -7.06 23.17
C TYR A 46 -7.12 -7.14 21.64
N THR A 47 -7.87 -8.13 21.13
CA THR A 47 -8.16 -8.22 19.69
C THR A 47 -8.95 -7.01 19.20
N GLY A 48 -9.88 -6.48 20.02
CA GLY A 48 -10.62 -5.25 19.75
C GLY A 48 -9.73 -4.02 19.65
N LEU A 49 -8.75 -3.86 20.55
CA LEU A 49 -7.79 -2.76 20.51
C LEU A 49 -6.87 -2.84 19.29
N ILE A 50 -6.38 -4.04 18.96
CA ILE A 50 -5.58 -4.26 17.74
C ILE A 50 -6.41 -3.92 16.49
N ALA A 51 -7.65 -4.42 16.41
CA ALA A 51 -8.54 -4.13 15.29
C ALA A 51 -8.82 -2.62 15.17
N ALA A 52 -9.09 -1.93 16.28
CA ALA A 52 -9.31 -0.48 16.31
C ALA A 52 -8.07 0.29 15.86
N PHE A 53 -6.87 -0.11 16.29
CA PHE A 53 -5.61 0.49 15.86
C PHE A 53 -5.40 0.33 14.35
N PHE A 54 -5.56 -0.89 13.82
CA PHE A 54 -5.44 -1.15 12.38
C PHE A 54 -6.52 -0.41 11.56
N MET A 55 -7.75 -0.31 12.07
CA MET A 55 -8.84 0.42 11.42
C MET A 55 -8.57 1.93 11.37
N LEU A 56 -8.07 2.52 12.46
CA LEU A 56 -7.69 3.93 12.51
C LEU A 56 -6.53 4.24 11.55
N ILE A 57 -5.50 3.38 11.52
CA ILE A 57 -4.37 3.51 10.60
C ILE A 57 -4.83 3.40 9.14
N GLY A 58 -5.64 2.38 8.82
CA GLY A 58 -6.16 2.18 7.47
C GLY A 58 -7.03 3.35 7.01
N LEU A 59 -7.89 3.89 7.88
CA LEU A 59 -8.74 5.03 7.57
C LEU A 59 -7.93 6.32 7.37
N ALA A 60 -6.95 6.59 8.24
CA ALA A 60 -6.06 7.74 8.11
C ALA A 60 -5.21 7.66 6.82
N PHE A 61 -4.68 6.49 6.51
CA PHE A 61 -3.89 6.26 5.29
C PHE A 61 -4.73 6.36 4.01
N SER A 62 -5.96 5.82 4.03
CA SER A 62 -6.90 5.87 2.89
C SER A 62 -7.27 7.30 2.50
N LEU A 63 -7.59 8.13 3.50
CA LEU A 63 -7.92 9.54 3.25
C LEU A 63 -6.70 10.34 2.78
N GLY A 64 -5.51 10.08 3.35
CA GLY A 64 -4.28 10.78 2.97
C GLY A 64 -3.79 10.43 1.55
N TRP A 65 -3.82 9.15 1.19
CA TRP A 65 -3.30 8.67 -0.09
C TRP A 65 -4.19 9.03 -1.28
N PHE A 66 -5.52 9.04 -1.10
CA PHE A 66 -6.46 9.35 -2.18
C PHE A 66 -6.38 10.83 -2.63
N SER A 67 -6.13 11.75 -1.69
CA SER A 67 -5.91 13.17 -1.97
C SER A 67 -4.66 13.40 -2.87
N MET A 68 -3.64 12.55 -2.75
CA MET A 68 -2.37 12.73 -3.44
C MET A 68 -2.40 12.22 -4.90
N GLN A 69 -3.29 11.28 -5.25
CA GLN A 69 -3.46 10.85 -6.64
C GLN A 69 -4.26 11.85 -7.48
N SER A 70 -5.25 12.54 -6.89
CA SER A 70 -6.08 13.51 -7.60
C SER A 70 -5.30 14.79 -8.02
N LYS A 71 -4.34 15.23 -7.20
CA LYS A 71 -3.55 16.45 -7.48
C LYS A 71 -2.51 16.30 -8.59
N ARG A 72 -2.13 15.06 -8.96
CA ARG A 72 -1.19 14.79 -10.08
C ARG A 72 -1.88 14.88 -11.44
N GLN A 73 -3.20 14.72 -11.50
CA GLN A 73 -3.98 14.83 -12.75
C GLN A 73 -4.57 16.23 -12.96
N LYS A 74 -4.80 17.02 -11.89
CA LYS A 74 -5.36 18.37 -11.99
C LYS A 74 -4.34 19.52 -12.14
N ARG A 75 -3.04 19.28 -11.88
CA ARG A 75 -1.97 20.24 -12.24
C ARG A 75 -1.73 20.36 -13.75
N ASP A 76 -2.23 19.40 -14.52
CA ASP A 76 -2.10 19.39 -15.97
C ASP A 76 -3.27 20.09 -16.69
N ALA A 77 -4.29 20.56 -15.96
CA ALA A 77 -5.52 21.13 -16.53
C ALA A 77 -5.61 22.67 -16.44
N ASP A 78 -4.60 23.34 -15.87
CA ASP A 78 -4.64 24.80 -15.63
C ASP A 78 -3.48 25.57 -16.29
N SER A 79 -2.80 24.98 -17.27
CA SER A 79 -1.88 25.74 -18.14
C SER A 79 -2.65 26.35 -19.31
N ASN A 80 -3.59 27.25 -19.01
CA ASN A 80 -4.20 28.12 -20.00
C ASN A 80 -3.31 29.37 -20.16
N THR A 81 -2.11 29.18 -20.71
CA THR A 81 -1.18 30.25 -21.17
C THR A 81 -0.28 29.68 -22.29
N PRO A 82 0.25 30.54 -23.18
CA PRO A 82 0.14 30.42 -24.63
C PRO A 82 1.03 29.33 -25.24
N LYS A 83 0.44 28.47 -26.09
CA LYS A 83 1.13 27.61 -27.09
C LYS A 83 2.53 27.15 -26.65
N GLU A 84 2.64 26.20 -25.72
CA GLU A 84 3.89 25.46 -25.57
C GLU A 84 4.22 24.84 -26.94
N ALA A 85 5.28 25.32 -27.57
CA ALA A 85 5.75 24.80 -28.84
C ALA A 85 6.02 23.30 -28.68
N LEU A 86 5.52 22.50 -29.64
CA LEU A 86 5.80 21.07 -29.67
C LEU A 86 7.31 20.85 -29.68
N THR A 87 7.79 19.95 -28.83
CA THR A 87 9.20 19.58 -28.86
C THR A 87 9.52 18.81 -30.14
N ALA A 88 10.78 18.86 -30.59
CA ALA A 88 11.20 18.16 -31.82
C ALA A 88 10.89 16.65 -31.80
N LYS A 89 10.88 16.02 -30.62
CA LYS A 89 10.48 14.60 -30.46
C LYS A 89 8.98 14.40 -30.68
N GLU A 90 8.16 15.32 -30.16
CA GLU A 90 6.70 15.32 -30.33
C GLU A 90 6.31 15.50 -31.81
N ILE A 91 7.01 16.36 -32.56
CA ILE A 91 6.81 16.54 -34.01
C ILE A 91 7.12 15.25 -34.78
N LYS A 92 8.23 14.57 -34.47
CA LYS A 92 8.56 13.28 -35.11
C LYS A 92 7.51 12.21 -34.87
N LEU A 93 6.96 12.14 -33.64
CA LEU A 93 5.85 11.24 -33.35
C LEU A 93 4.62 11.59 -34.18
N LEU A 94 4.30 12.88 -34.32
CA LEU A 94 3.17 13.39 -35.10
C LEU A 94 3.27 13.03 -36.59
N GLN A 95 4.46 13.17 -37.18
CA GLN A 95 4.75 12.72 -38.55
C GLN A 95 4.57 11.20 -38.69
N GLY A 96 5.03 10.44 -37.69
CA GLY A 96 4.81 9.00 -37.71
C GLY A 96 3.32 8.62 -37.57
N LEU A 97 2.54 9.41 -36.82
CA LEU A 97 1.09 9.23 -36.74
C LEU A 97 0.41 9.45 -38.08
N GLU A 98 0.82 10.48 -38.84
CA GLU A 98 0.32 10.77 -40.18
C GLU A 98 0.61 9.63 -41.16
N ASN A 99 1.80 9.05 -41.09
CA ASN A 99 2.20 7.89 -41.90
C ASN A 99 1.49 6.58 -41.52
N GLY A 100 0.55 6.61 -40.57
CA GLY A 100 -0.22 5.44 -40.15
C GLY A 100 0.54 4.47 -39.24
N LEU A 101 1.72 4.83 -38.72
CA LEU A 101 2.52 3.95 -37.88
C LEU A 101 1.80 3.61 -36.57
N THR A 102 1.82 2.34 -36.18
CA THR A 102 1.28 1.89 -34.90
C THR A 102 2.17 2.35 -33.73
N ASN A 103 1.64 2.34 -32.51
CA ASN A 103 2.44 2.70 -31.32
C ASN A 103 3.65 1.78 -31.13
N GLN A 104 3.57 0.54 -31.62
CA GLN A 104 4.67 -0.43 -31.60
C GLN A 104 5.76 -0.05 -32.61
N GLN A 105 5.36 0.25 -33.86
CA GLN A 105 6.31 0.70 -34.87
C GLN A 105 6.97 2.05 -34.52
N LEU A 106 6.23 2.97 -33.88
CA LEU A 106 6.79 4.20 -33.33
C LEU A 106 7.81 3.94 -32.22
N ALA A 107 7.52 2.97 -31.35
CA ALA A 107 8.42 2.55 -30.29
C ALA A 107 9.72 2.00 -30.87
N ASP A 108 9.63 1.13 -31.88
CA ASP A 108 10.77 0.55 -32.58
C ASP A 108 11.61 1.62 -33.30
N THR A 109 10.96 2.53 -34.02
CA THR A 109 11.62 3.62 -34.77
C THR A 109 12.36 4.59 -33.86
N HIS A 110 11.84 4.83 -32.64
CA HIS A 110 12.42 5.76 -31.68
C HIS A 110 13.27 5.10 -30.59
N CYS A 111 13.46 3.77 -30.64
CA CYS A 111 14.13 2.98 -29.61
C CYS A 111 13.57 3.23 -28.19
N LEU A 112 12.24 3.35 -28.08
CA LEU A 112 11.52 3.58 -26.82
C LEU A 112 10.56 2.42 -26.52
N SER A 113 10.10 2.29 -25.28
CA SER A 113 9.02 1.34 -24.98
C SER A 113 7.67 1.85 -25.47
N VAL A 114 6.74 0.95 -25.79
CA VAL A 114 5.36 1.31 -26.18
C VAL A 114 4.67 2.16 -25.09
N ASN A 115 4.96 1.89 -23.81
CA ASN A 115 4.40 2.67 -22.70
C ASN A 115 4.94 4.12 -22.67
N THR A 116 6.22 4.28 -22.99
CA THR A 116 6.86 5.59 -23.12
C THR A 116 6.24 6.38 -24.28
N ILE A 117 6.02 5.73 -25.44
CA ILE A 117 5.32 6.34 -26.58
C ILE A 117 3.90 6.77 -26.19
N LYS A 118 3.12 5.93 -25.50
CA LYS A 118 1.78 6.29 -25.01
C LYS A 118 1.79 7.52 -24.10
N THR A 119 2.80 7.63 -23.26
CA THR A 119 2.97 8.79 -22.36
C THR A 119 3.32 10.05 -23.14
N HIS A 120 4.24 9.96 -24.11
CA HIS A 120 4.57 11.07 -25.00
C HIS A 120 3.36 11.52 -25.84
N LEU A 121 2.59 10.57 -26.39
CA LEU A 121 1.35 10.87 -27.12
C LEU A 121 0.30 11.54 -26.24
N LYS A 122 0.17 11.12 -24.97
CA LYS A 122 -0.76 11.76 -24.02
C LYS A 122 -0.37 13.22 -23.74
N SER A 123 0.92 13.50 -23.57
CA SER A 123 1.43 14.88 -23.44
C SER A 123 1.18 15.69 -24.72
N LEU A 124 1.46 15.10 -25.88
CA LEU A 124 1.22 15.73 -27.18
C LEU A 124 -0.27 16.03 -27.41
N TYR A 125 -1.17 15.11 -27.10
CA TYR A 125 -2.62 15.30 -27.20
C TYR A 125 -3.12 16.40 -26.26
N ARG A 126 -2.57 16.45 -25.05
CA ARG A 126 -2.86 17.54 -24.10
C ARG A 126 -2.40 18.90 -24.63
N LYS A 127 -1.17 19.00 -25.14
CA LYS A 127 -0.62 20.25 -25.71
C LYS A 127 -1.35 20.70 -26.98
N LEU A 128 -1.78 19.74 -27.79
CA LEU A 128 -2.60 20.00 -28.96
C LEU A 128 -4.06 20.19 -28.61
N ASP A 129 -4.51 19.99 -27.36
CA ASP A 129 -5.92 20.04 -26.97
C ASP A 129 -6.81 19.19 -27.90
N VAL A 130 -6.50 17.89 -27.97
CA VAL A 130 -7.20 16.86 -28.75
C VAL A 130 -7.28 15.58 -27.94
N SER A 131 -8.25 14.72 -28.22
CA SER A 131 -8.41 13.45 -27.50
C SER A 131 -8.06 12.24 -28.37
N ASN A 132 -8.15 12.40 -29.69
CA ASN A 132 -8.05 11.29 -30.63
C ASN A 132 -6.85 11.43 -31.58
N ARG A 133 -6.33 10.29 -32.03
CA ARG A 133 -5.24 10.22 -33.03
C ARG A 133 -5.58 11.00 -34.30
N SER A 134 -6.79 10.81 -34.83
CA SER A 134 -7.23 11.48 -36.06
C SER A 134 -7.36 12.99 -35.88
N GLU A 135 -7.84 13.44 -34.71
CA GLU A 135 -7.91 14.87 -34.37
C GLU A 135 -6.52 15.50 -34.27
N ALA A 136 -5.55 14.79 -33.68
CA ALA A 136 -4.18 15.25 -33.59
C ALA A 136 -3.56 15.48 -34.98
N VAL A 137 -3.73 14.53 -35.90
CA VAL A 137 -3.24 14.67 -37.29
C VAL A 137 -3.97 15.80 -38.02
N ALA A 138 -5.30 15.90 -37.88
CA ALA A 138 -6.07 16.97 -38.53
C ALA A 138 -5.66 18.37 -38.04
N LYS A 139 -5.44 18.54 -36.73
CA LYS A 139 -5.01 19.80 -36.12
C LYS A 139 -3.57 20.16 -36.50
N ALA A 140 -2.69 19.15 -36.58
CA ALA A 140 -1.31 19.31 -37.05
C ALA A 140 -1.23 19.84 -38.48
N LYS A 141 -2.03 19.26 -39.40
CA LYS A 141 -2.17 19.74 -40.80
C LYS A 141 -2.71 21.16 -40.85
N LYS A 142 -3.74 21.45 -40.06
CA LYS A 142 -4.33 22.80 -39.99
C LYS A 142 -3.32 23.86 -39.55
N TRP A 143 -2.36 23.49 -38.71
CA TRP A 143 -1.33 24.40 -38.18
C TRP A 143 -0.01 24.35 -38.97
N ALA A 144 0.04 23.64 -40.10
CA ALA A 144 1.23 23.47 -40.94
C ALA A 144 2.47 22.97 -40.18
N LEU A 145 2.24 22.11 -39.19
CA LEU A 145 3.31 21.47 -38.40
C LEU A 145 3.88 20.22 -39.08
N ILE A 146 3.08 19.65 -40.00
CA ILE A 146 3.36 18.51 -40.87
C ILE A 146 2.69 18.76 -42.22
#